data_AF-A0A3S3F0X1-F1
#
_entry.id   AF-A0A3S3F0X1-F1
#
_cell.length_a   1.000
_cell.length_b   1.000
_cell.length_c   1.000
_cell.angle_alpha   90.00
_cell.angle_beta   90.00
_cell.angle_gamma   90.00
#
_symmetry.space_group_name_H-M   'P 1'
#
loop_
_entity.id
_entity.type
_entity.pdbx_description
1 polymer ?
#
loop_
_entity_poly.entity_id
_entity_poly.type
_entity_poly.pdbx_seq_one_letter_code
_entity_poly.pdbx_strand_id
1 'polypeptide(L)'
;MPTAPDDARQVWASGAWSPAPTLVPTSVSARQFKLQLLAAGLLSQVETWVGSQSQAVQIAYANSGSFVRSEPMMQSGFTALDFSDAQIDAFFTAAALL
;
A
#
# COMPACT_ATOMS: atom_id res chain seq x y z
N MET A 1 4.91 -34.71 -19.56
CA MET A 1 5.16 -34.31 -18.16
C MET A 1 5.42 -32.82 -18.17
N PRO A 2 4.73 -31.99 -17.38
CA PRO A 2 5.14 -30.60 -17.20
C PRO A 2 6.57 -30.58 -16.68
N THR A 3 7.44 -29.75 -17.25
CA THR A 3 8.78 -29.48 -16.70
C THR A 3 8.64 -28.73 -15.38
N ALA A 4 9.64 -28.84 -14.51
CA ALA A 4 9.68 -28.08 -13.26
C ALA A 4 9.62 -26.56 -13.54
N PRO A 5 9.07 -25.75 -12.63
CA PRO A 5 9.05 -24.30 -12.78
C PRO A 5 10.48 -23.74 -12.78
N ASP A 6 10.70 -22.67 -13.54
CA ASP A 6 11.99 -21.97 -13.59
C ASP A 6 12.21 -21.13 -12.31
N ASP A 7 11.14 -20.83 -11.56
CA ASP A 7 11.16 -20.10 -10.29
C ASP A 7 10.11 -20.68 -9.31
N ALA A 8 10.45 -20.80 -8.02
CA ALA A 8 9.56 -21.27 -6.96
C ALA A 8 8.27 -20.44 -6.79
N ARG A 9 8.24 -19.24 -7.35
CA ARG A 9 7.07 -18.36 -7.39
C ARG A 9 6.17 -18.59 -8.60
N GLN A 10 6.46 -19.53 -9.49
CA GLN A 10 5.59 -19.82 -10.63
C GLN A 10 4.48 -20.81 -10.25
N VAL A 11 3.28 -20.55 -10.73
CA VAL A 11 2.11 -21.43 -10.61
C VAL A 11 1.78 -22.04 -11.97
N TRP A 12 1.36 -23.30 -11.98
CA TRP A 12 0.90 -23.95 -13.20
C TRP A 12 -0.53 -23.50 -13.49
N ALA A 13 -0.71 -22.67 -14.51
CA ALA A 13 -1.99 -22.11 -14.92
C ALA A 13 -2.16 -22.25 -16.44
N SER A 14 -3.32 -22.77 -16.87
CA SER A 14 -3.69 -22.84 -18.30
C SER A 14 -2.66 -23.52 -19.22
N GLY A 15 -1.92 -24.51 -18.71
CA GLY A 15 -0.95 -25.27 -19.52
C GLY A 15 0.44 -24.63 -19.62
N ALA A 16 0.73 -23.57 -18.83
CA ALA A 16 2.04 -22.94 -18.76
C ALA A 16 2.40 -22.49 -17.33
N TRP A 17 3.70 -22.33 -17.05
CA TRP A 17 4.16 -21.66 -15.83
C TRP A 17 3.91 -20.17 -15.95
N SER A 18 3.18 -19.61 -14.97
CA SER A 18 2.91 -18.17 -14.87
C SER A 18 3.43 -17.65 -13.53
N PRO A 19 3.92 -16.40 -13.45
CA PRO A 19 4.31 -15.82 -12.17
C PRO A 19 3.12 -15.81 -11.20
N ALA A 20 3.35 -16.19 -9.95
CA ALA A 20 2.34 -16.08 -8.92
C ALA A 20 1.92 -14.61 -8.79
N PRO A 21 0.61 -14.35 -8.59
CA PRO A 21 0.13 -13.00 -8.37
C PRO A 21 0.80 -12.41 -7.13
N THR A 22 1.33 -11.20 -7.27
CA THR A 22 1.90 -10.44 -6.16
C THR A 22 0.77 -10.09 -5.19
N LEU A 23 0.79 -10.67 -3.99
CA LEU A 23 -0.18 -10.37 -2.94
C LEU A 23 0.17 -9.00 -2.33
N VAL A 24 -0.52 -7.97 -2.80
CA VAL A 24 -0.44 -6.62 -2.22
C VAL A 24 -1.20 -6.62 -0.89
N PRO A 25 -0.57 -6.20 0.22
CA PRO A 25 -1.25 -6.08 1.51
C PRO A 25 -2.48 -5.17 1.41
N THR A 26 -3.61 -5.64 1.94
CA THR A 26 -4.84 -4.84 2.01
C THR A 26 -4.80 -3.81 3.14
N SER A 27 -3.92 -4.00 4.12
CA SER A 27 -3.67 -3.07 5.20
C SER A 27 -2.23 -3.16 5.72
N VAL A 28 -1.77 -2.10 6.37
CA VAL A 28 -0.49 -2.05 7.11
C VAL A 28 -0.70 -1.37 8.46
N SER A 29 0.17 -1.65 9.43
CA SER A 29 0.12 -0.93 10.71
C SER A 29 0.41 0.56 10.55
N ALA A 30 -0.04 1.38 11.50
CA ALA A 30 0.22 2.82 11.46
C ALA A 30 1.72 3.15 11.46
N ARG A 31 2.54 2.36 12.16
CA ARG A 31 3.99 2.50 12.17
C ARG A 31 4.56 2.25 10.77
N GLN A 32 4.22 1.13 10.16
CA GLN A 32 4.65 0.76 8.80
C GLN A 32 4.29 1.83 7.79
N PHE A 33 3.04 2.30 7.82
CA PHE A 33 2.56 3.34 6.93
C PHE A 33 3.37 4.64 7.07
N LYS A 34 3.51 5.15 8.31
CA LYS A 34 4.22 6.41 8.57
C LYS A 34 5.72 6.31 8.26
N LEU A 35 6.35 5.17 8.55
CA LEU A 35 7.75 4.94 8.17
C LEU A 35 7.95 4.84 6.66
N GLN A 36 7.01 4.25 5.93
CA GLN A 36 7.08 4.24 4.47
C GLN A 36 6.87 5.63 3.88
N LEU A 37 5.96 6.44 4.43
CA LEU A 37 5.84 7.86 4.05
C LEU A 37 7.15 8.63 4.29
N LEU A 38 7.81 8.37 5.41
CA LEU A 38 9.12 8.96 5.72
C LEU A 38 10.19 8.51 4.72
N ALA A 39 10.28 7.20 4.46
CA ALA A 39 11.24 6.63 3.50
C ALA A 39 11.02 7.15 2.07
N ALA A 40 9.76 7.41 1.69
CA ALA A 40 9.39 7.98 0.41
C ALA A 40 9.54 9.51 0.34
N GLY A 41 9.88 10.18 1.45
CA GLY A 41 9.96 11.64 1.52
C GLY A 41 8.60 12.36 1.46
N LEU A 42 7.50 11.65 1.71
CA LEU A 42 6.13 12.13 1.57
C LEU A 42 5.48 12.53 2.89
N LEU A 43 6.08 12.16 4.03
CA LEU A 43 5.44 12.32 5.34
C LEU A 43 5.00 13.76 5.61
N SER A 44 5.85 14.75 5.35
CA SER A 44 5.53 16.17 5.55
C SER A 44 4.39 16.66 4.64
N GLN A 45 4.35 16.20 3.39
CA GLN A 45 3.29 16.53 2.44
C GLN A 45 1.95 15.94 2.90
N VAL A 46 1.95 14.68 3.33
CA VAL A 46 0.74 14.01 3.85
C VAL A 46 0.26 14.68 5.14
N GLU A 47 1.15 14.99 6.08
CA GLU A 47 0.76 15.67 7.31
C GLU A 47 0.17 17.05 7.06
N THR A 48 0.71 17.79 6.09
CA THR A 48 0.15 19.08 5.65
C THR A 48 -1.26 18.91 5.06
N TRP A 49 -1.45 17.91 4.18
CA TRP A 49 -2.76 17.62 3.60
C TRP A 49 -3.78 17.16 4.65
N VAL A 50 -3.38 16.30 5.59
CA VAL A 50 -4.24 15.88 6.72
C VAL A 50 -4.65 17.10 7.56
N GLY A 51 -3.72 18.03 7.79
CA GLY A 51 -3.99 19.27 8.54
C GLY A 51 -5.05 20.18 7.90
N SER A 52 -5.29 20.07 6.59
CA SER A 52 -6.37 20.79 5.90
C SER A 52 -7.71 20.05 5.88
N GLN A 53 -7.77 18.81 6.37
CA GLN A 53 -9.00 18.02 6.41
C GLN A 53 -9.86 18.36 7.62
N SER A 54 -11.09 17.82 7.66
CA SER A 54 -11.97 17.95 8.83
C SER A 54 -11.33 17.35 10.10
N GLN A 55 -11.75 17.85 11.27
CA GLN A 55 -11.24 17.36 12.55
C GLN A 55 -11.45 15.85 12.72
N ALA A 56 -12.53 15.29 12.18
CA ALA A 56 -12.77 13.85 12.21
C ALA A 56 -11.69 13.06 11.44
N VAL A 57 -11.27 13.53 10.26
CA VAL A 57 -10.20 12.91 9.47
C VAL A 57 -8.85 13.03 10.16
N GLN A 58 -8.57 14.19 10.77
CA GLN A 58 -7.35 14.38 11.57
C GLN A 58 -7.29 13.41 12.76
N ILE A 59 -8.39 13.26 13.49
CA ILE A 59 -8.50 12.31 14.61
C ILE A 59 -8.33 10.87 14.12
N ALA A 60 -8.95 10.49 12.99
CA ALA A 60 -8.80 9.16 12.41
C ALA A 60 -7.34 8.88 12.01
N TYR A 61 -6.68 9.81 11.30
CA TYR A 61 -5.27 9.68 10.92
C TYR A 61 -4.35 9.52 12.13
N ALA A 62 -4.57 10.34 13.17
CA ALA A 62 -3.72 10.39 14.35
C ALA A 62 -3.84 9.11 15.19
N ASN A 63 -5.06 8.58 15.34
CA ASN A 63 -5.37 7.50 16.26
C ASN A 63 -5.55 6.13 15.61
N SER A 64 -5.47 6.03 14.27
CA SER A 64 -5.60 4.73 13.63
C SER A 64 -4.45 3.79 14.02
N GLY A 65 -4.79 2.54 14.32
CA GLY A 65 -3.80 1.47 14.52
C GLY A 65 -3.30 0.85 13.22
N SER A 66 -4.08 0.96 12.15
CA SER A 66 -3.78 0.40 10.82
C SER A 66 -4.40 1.23 9.71
N PHE A 67 -3.79 1.23 8.54
CA PHE A 67 -4.33 1.88 7.35
C PHE A 67 -4.75 0.81 6.35
N VAL A 68 -6.04 0.79 6.01
CA VAL A 68 -6.60 -0.14 5.02
C VAL A 68 -6.60 0.54 3.66
N ARG A 69 -6.03 -0.12 2.66
CA ARG A 69 -5.87 0.41 1.31
C ARG A 69 -7.19 0.92 0.72
N SER A 70 -8.28 0.17 0.89
CA SER A 70 -9.59 0.48 0.31
C SER A 70 -10.43 1.48 1.10
N GLU A 71 -9.94 2.00 2.23
CA GLU A 71 -10.72 2.95 3.03
C GLU A 71 -10.89 4.29 2.30
N PRO A 72 -12.07 4.94 2.41
CA PRO A 72 -12.33 6.20 1.70
C PRO A 72 -11.32 7.30 1.99
N MET A 73 -10.86 7.42 3.25
CA MET A 73 -9.84 8.40 3.65
C MET A 73 -8.47 8.11 3.02
N MET A 74 -8.11 6.83 2.88
CA MET A 74 -6.86 6.44 2.24
C MET A 74 -6.89 6.73 0.74
N GLN A 75 -8.00 6.40 0.08
CA GLN A 75 -8.20 6.70 -1.33
C GLN A 75 -8.17 8.21 -1.60
N SER A 76 -8.82 9.02 -0.77
CA SER A 76 -8.79 10.49 -0.94
C SER A 76 -7.40 11.07 -0.75
N GLY A 77 -6.60 10.53 0.19
CA GLY A 77 -5.20 10.90 0.37
C GLY A 77 -4.34 10.59 -0.85
N PHE A 78 -4.45 9.37 -1.40
CA PHE A 78 -3.69 9.00 -2.60
C PHE A 78 -4.08 9.80 -3.83
N THR A 79 -5.38 10.05 -4.04
CA THR A 79 -5.85 10.92 -5.13
C THR A 79 -5.31 12.34 -4.99
N ALA A 80 -5.29 12.92 -3.78
CA ALA A 80 -4.75 14.25 -3.55
C ALA A 80 -3.23 14.37 -3.81
N LEU A 81 -2.53 13.24 -3.87
CA LEU A 81 -1.09 13.15 -4.14
C LEU A 81 -0.81 12.65 -5.58
N ASP A 82 -1.84 12.51 -6.42
CA ASP A 82 -1.77 11.98 -7.78
C ASP A 82 -1.12 10.58 -7.89
N PHE A 83 -1.37 9.72 -6.90
CA PHE A 83 -0.91 8.33 -6.93
C PHE A 83 -1.72 7.49 -7.94
N SER A 84 -1.02 6.75 -8.79
CA SER A 84 -1.58 5.67 -9.59
C SER A 84 -1.77 4.39 -8.77
N ASP A 85 -2.64 3.48 -9.24
CA ASP A 85 -2.88 2.20 -8.57
C ASP A 85 -1.60 1.38 -8.34
N ALA A 86 -0.69 1.40 -9.33
CA ALA A 86 0.60 0.72 -9.22
C ALA A 86 1.52 1.34 -8.16
N GLN A 87 1.46 2.66 -7.97
CA GLN A 87 2.20 3.34 -6.89
C GLN A 87 1.61 3.01 -5.53
N ILE A 88 0.29 2.89 -5.42
CA ILE A 88 -0.38 2.43 -4.19
C ILE A 88 0.03 0.99 -3.87
N ASP A 89 0.04 0.09 -4.87
CA ASP A 89 0.49 -1.29 -4.72
C ASP A 89 1.94 -1.37 -4.21
N ALA A 90 2.83 -0.62 -4.85
CA ALA A 90 4.24 -0.56 -4.47
C ALA A 90 4.41 0.02 -3.06
N PHE A 91 3.64 1.05 -2.71
CA PHE A 91 3.67 1.67 -1.39
C PHE A 91 3.29 0.66 -0.29
N PHE A 92 2.16 -0.04 -0.43
CA PHE A 92 1.71 -1.01 0.57
C PHE A 92 2.63 -2.22 0.66
N THR A 93 3.17 -2.67 -0.47
CA THR A 93 4.14 -3.76 -0.51
C THR A 93 5.44 -3.38 0.24
N ALA A 94 5.94 -2.16 0.03
CA ALA A 94 7.13 -1.67 0.74
C ALA A 94 6.86 -1.42 2.23
N ALA A 95 5.71 -0.81 2.57
CA ALA A 95 5.34 -0.54 3.95
C ALA A 95 5.23 -1.81 4.80
N ALA A 96 4.72 -2.92 4.23
CA ALA A 96 4.60 -4.19 4.95
C ALA A 96 5.94 -4.83 5.35
N LEU A 97 7.07 -4.35 4.82
CA LEU A 97 8.41 -4.83 5.16
C LEU A 97 9.04 -4.07 6.35
N LEU A 98 8.36 -3.06 6.91
CA LEU A 98 8.83 -2.20 8.01
C LEU A 98 8.28 -2.60 9.38
#